data_AF-A0A9R1QD29-F1
#
_entry.id   AF-A0A9R1QD29-F1
#
_cell.length_a   1.000
_cell.length_b   1.000
_cell.length_c   1.000
_cell.angle_alpha   90.00
_cell.angle_beta   90.00
_cell.angle_gamma   90.00
#
_symmetry.space_group_name_H-M   'P 1'
#
loop_
_entity.id
_entity.type
_entity.pdbx_description
1 polymer ?
#
loop_
_entity_poly.entity_id
_entity_poly.type
_entity_poly.pdbx_seq_one_letter_code
_entity_poly.pdbx_strand_id
1 'polypeptide(L)'
;MHCGEDNRDMLRILAGTNCHLGYMEKDEIWRFDSFEAFEEICSLAKQKEVDFVLLGGDLIHEDKPSRSTLVKTIGVNDIPVKFQVVNDQTVNFPNSFGHVNYEDPHFNVGLHVFTIHGNHDDPAGVDNLSAIHILSACNLVNYFGKIDLGGSVVHQIVVHPVLVKKVNYF
;
A
#
# COMPACT_ATOMS: atom_id res chain seq x y z
N MET A 1 -29.52 23.00 -15.34
CA MET A 1 -29.71 21.76 -14.57
C MET A 1 -28.68 20.75 -15.08
N HIS A 2 -27.57 20.61 -14.36
CA HIS A 2 -26.60 19.55 -14.67
C HIS A 2 -27.12 18.28 -14.01
N CYS A 3 -27.49 17.28 -14.80
CA CYS A 3 -27.74 15.94 -14.31
C CYS A 3 -26.40 15.42 -13.82
N GLY A 4 -26.11 15.59 -12.52
CA GLY A 4 -24.90 15.05 -11.92
C GLY A 4 -24.97 13.53 -11.99
N GLU A 5 -24.03 12.90 -12.68
CA GLU A 5 -23.88 11.46 -12.64
C GLU A 5 -23.76 11.00 -11.18
N ASP A 6 -24.59 10.03 -10.81
CA ASP A 6 -24.60 9.45 -9.49
C ASP A 6 -23.33 8.60 -9.29
N ASN A 7 -22.23 9.27 -8.90
CA ASN A 7 -20.90 8.69 -8.73
C ASN A 7 -20.77 7.71 -7.55
N ARG A 8 -21.89 7.28 -6.95
CA ARG A 8 -21.89 6.37 -5.79
C ARG A 8 -21.26 5.01 -6.12
N ASP A 9 -21.52 4.50 -7.33
CA ASP A 9 -20.96 3.22 -7.80
C ASP A 9 -19.56 3.35 -8.43
N MET A 10 -18.98 4.56 -8.45
CA MET A 10 -17.65 4.78 -9.00
C MET A 10 -16.57 4.47 -7.96
N LEU A 11 -15.69 3.52 -8.30
CA LEU A 11 -14.47 3.24 -7.55
C LEU A 11 -13.34 4.13 -8.08
N ARG A 12 -12.82 5.03 -7.25
CA ARG A 12 -11.73 5.94 -7.60
C ARG A 12 -10.42 5.42 -7.03
N ILE A 13 -9.46 5.18 -7.91
CA ILE A 13 -8.15 4.63 -7.52
C ILE A 13 -7.08 5.63 -7.96
N LEU A 14 -6.20 6.04 -7.05
CA LEU A 14 -4.96 6.72 -7.41
C LEU A 14 -3.89 5.66 -7.65
N ALA A 15 -3.33 5.61 -8.85
CA ALA A 15 -2.22 4.71 -9.17
C ALA A 15 -0.88 5.44 -9.11
N GLY A 16 0.12 4.81 -8.49
CA GLY A 16 1.51 5.30 -8.43
C GLY A 16 2.50 4.14 -8.44
N THR A 17 3.80 4.43 -8.63
CA THR A 17 4.88 3.43 -8.57
C THR A 17 6.22 4.16 -8.43
N ASN A 18 7.27 3.45 -8.03
CA ASN A 18 8.66 3.96 -8.03
C ASN A 18 8.81 5.27 -7.25
N CYS A 19 8.22 5.33 -6.05
CA CYS A 19 8.36 6.48 -5.16
C CYS A 19 9.78 6.60 -4.61
N HIS A 20 10.48 5.46 -4.42
CA HIS A 20 11.86 5.39 -3.93
C HIS A 20 12.11 6.29 -2.72
N LEU A 21 11.26 6.19 -1.69
CA LEU A 21 11.45 6.90 -0.44
C LEU A 21 12.83 6.58 0.14
N GLY A 22 13.55 7.64 0.51
CA GLY A 22 14.94 7.55 0.97
C GLY A 22 16.00 7.68 -0.14
N TYR A 23 15.61 7.84 -1.40
CA TYR A 23 16.55 8.16 -2.47
C TYR A 23 17.29 9.47 -2.15
N MET A 24 18.62 9.42 -2.27
CA MET A 24 19.52 10.54 -1.96
C MET A 24 19.33 11.15 -0.55
N GLU A 25 18.87 10.38 0.45
CA GLU A 25 18.58 10.91 1.80
C GLU A 25 19.81 11.56 2.50
N LYS A 26 21.03 11.23 2.07
CA LYS A 26 22.28 11.81 2.61
C LYS A 26 22.73 13.09 1.91
N ASP A 27 22.13 13.43 0.77
CA ASP A 27 22.47 14.65 0.02
C ASP A 27 21.91 15.89 0.73
N GLU A 28 22.64 17.02 0.72
CA GLU A 28 22.19 18.21 1.46
C GLU A 28 20.99 18.90 0.81
N ILE A 29 20.87 18.78 -0.51
CA ILE A 29 19.90 19.48 -1.35
C ILE A 29 18.71 18.57 -1.64
N TRP A 30 18.94 17.32 -2.07
CA TRP A 30 17.89 16.44 -2.62
C TRP A 30 17.30 15.43 -1.63
N ARG A 31 17.77 15.40 -0.38
CA ARG A 31 17.33 14.42 0.64
C ARG A 31 15.84 14.40 0.95
N PHE A 32 15.10 15.43 0.56
CA PHE A 32 13.66 15.54 0.84
C PHE A 32 12.78 15.27 -0.39
N ASP A 33 13.33 15.30 -1.61
CA ASP A 33 12.58 15.22 -2.86
C ASP A 33 11.66 14.00 -2.93
N SER A 34 12.17 12.81 -2.58
CA SER A 34 11.36 11.57 -2.60
C SER A 34 10.20 11.62 -1.61
N PHE A 35 10.43 12.19 -0.41
CA PHE A 35 9.41 12.31 0.63
C PHE A 35 8.36 13.36 0.26
N GLU A 36 8.78 14.52 -0.24
CA GLU A 36 7.87 15.60 -0.64
C GLU A 36 7.01 15.20 -1.83
N ALA A 37 7.57 14.49 -2.81
CA ALA A 37 6.80 13.95 -3.93
C ALA A 37 5.77 12.91 -3.47
N PHE A 38 6.10 12.06 -2.50
CA PHE A 38 5.15 11.10 -1.95
C PHE A 38 4.06 11.78 -1.11
N GLU A 39 4.39 12.84 -0.37
CA GLU A 39 3.41 13.66 0.35
C GLU A 39 2.43 14.34 -0.62
N GLU A 40 2.90 14.76 -1.80
CA GLU A 40 2.04 15.26 -2.88
C GLU A 40 1.06 14.17 -3.36
N ILE A 41 1.52 12.94 -3.57
CA ILE A 41 0.66 11.80 -3.92
C ILE A 41 -0.43 11.59 -2.87
N CYS A 42 -0.07 11.58 -1.58
CA CYS A 42 -1.01 11.47 -0.47
C CYS A 42 -2.01 12.63 -0.44
N SER A 43 -1.53 13.85 -0.67
CA SER A 43 -2.36 15.06 -0.72
C SER A 43 -3.35 15.04 -1.88
N LEU A 44 -2.92 14.57 -3.06
CA LEU A 44 -3.76 14.40 -4.24
C LEU A 44 -4.81 13.31 -4.02
N ALA A 45 -4.45 12.19 -3.41
CA ALA A 45 -5.39 11.12 -3.06
C ALA A 45 -6.55 11.68 -2.21
N LYS A 46 -6.21 12.49 -1.20
CA LYS A 46 -7.17 13.16 -0.32
C LYS A 46 -8.00 14.19 -1.08
N GLN A 47 -7.36 15.09 -1.85
CA GLN A 47 -8.05 16.15 -2.59
C GLN A 47 -9.03 15.61 -3.64
N LYS A 48 -8.71 14.47 -4.26
CA LYS A 48 -9.54 13.81 -5.27
C LYS A 48 -10.56 12.84 -4.69
N GLU A 49 -10.57 12.67 -3.37
CA GLU A 49 -11.44 11.73 -2.64
C GLU A 49 -11.38 10.33 -3.26
N VAL A 50 -10.16 9.82 -3.46
CA VAL A 50 -9.99 8.45 -3.96
C VAL A 50 -10.36 7.44 -2.87
N ASP A 51 -10.85 6.28 -3.29
CA ASP A 51 -11.20 5.20 -2.38
C ASP A 51 -9.95 4.53 -1.81
N PHE A 52 -8.93 4.31 -2.65
CA PHE A 52 -7.63 3.82 -2.20
C PHE A 52 -6.52 4.21 -3.19
N VAL A 53 -5.27 4.07 -2.72
CA VAL A 53 -4.06 4.21 -3.53
C VAL A 53 -3.55 2.83 -3.89
N LEU A 54 -3.18 2.62 -5.15
CA LEU A 54 -2.53 1.40 -5.64
C LEU A 54 -1.10 1.72 -6.06
N LEU A 55 -0.13 1.10 -5.40
CA LEU A 55 1.29 1.27 -5.69
C LEU A 55 1.87 0.02 -6.39
N GLY A 56 2.61 0.27 -7.47
CA GLY A 56 3.21 -0.75 -8.33
C GLY A 56 4.56 -1.31 -7.87
N GLY A 57 5.01 -0.98 -6.66
CA GLY A 57 6.31 -1.38 -6.12
C GLY A 57 7.34 -0.25 -6.10
N ASP A 58 8.53 -0.56 -5.58
CA ASP A 58 9.61 0.40 -5.31
C ASP A 58 9.14 1.63 -4.54
N LEU A 59 8.34 1.40 -3.49
CA LEU A 59 7.94 2.44 -2.55
C LEU A 59 9.17 2.91 -1.76
N ILE A 60 10.04 1.98 -1.37
CA ILE A 60 11.27 2.23 -0.63
C ILE A 60 12.48 2.06 -1.55
N HIS A 61 13.49 2.94 -1.47
CA HIS A 61 14.65 2.89 -2.36
C HIS A 61 15.69 1.80 -1.99
N GLU A 62 15.86 1.54 -0.71
CA GLU A 62 16.85 0.59 -0.19
C GLU A 62 16.12 -0.53 0.56
N ASP A 63 16.41 -1.79 0.25
CA ASP A 63 15.83 -2.98 0.95
C ASP A 63 15.91 -2.84 2.48
N LYS A 64 17.02 -2.24 2.94
CA LYS A 64 17.25 -1.89 4.35
C LYS A 64 17.16 -0.37 4.51
N PRO A 65 15.95 0.20 4.60
CA PRO A 65 15.77 1.63 4.71
C PRO A 65 16.38 2.18 5.99
N SER A 66 16.72 3.46 5.97
CA SER A 66 17.11 4.15 7.19
C SER A 66 15.93 4.26 8.15
N ARG A 67 16.22 4.37 9.45
CA ARG A 67 15.20 4.67 10.48
C ARG A 67 14.43 5.95 10.16
N SER A 68 15.10 6.95 9.60
CA SER A 68 14.48 8.22 9.20
C SER A 68 13.49 8.00 8.05
N THR A 69 13.87 7.23 7.04
CA THR A 69 12.98 6.85 5.93
C THR A 69 11.73 6.13 6.45
N LEU A 70 11.89 5.13 7.31
CA LEU A 70 10.76 4.41 7.90
C LEU A 70 9.82 5.33 8.67
N VAL A 71 10.35 6.19 9.55
CA VAL A 71 9.54 7.12 10.35
C VAL A 71 8.79 8.12 9.46
N LYS A 72 9.44 8.67 8.43
CA LYS A 72 8.81 9.62 7.50
C LYS A 72 7.75 8.97 6.60
N THR A 73 7.80 7.66 6.40
CA THR A 73 6.78 6.92 5.63
C THR A 73 5.47 6.77 6.42
N ILE A 74 5.50 6.98 7.74
CA ILE A 74 4.31 6.87 8.60
C ILE A 74 3.43 8.10 8.43
N GLY A 75 2.45 8.03 7.53
CA GLY A 75 1.38 9.01 7.40
C GLY A 75 0.11 8.54 8.11
N VAL A 76 -0.38 9.31 9.08
CA VAL A 76 -1.71 9.07 9.68
C VAL A 76 -2.69 10.04 9.03
N ASN A 77 -3.73 9.49 8.42
CA ASN A 77 -4.94 10.24 8.10
C ASN A 77 -6.14 9.41 8.54
N ASP A 78 -7.33 10.01 8.59
CA ASP A 78 -8.60 9.35 8.88
C ASP A 78 -9.55 9.65 7.72
N ILE A 79 -9.94 8.61 6.98
CA ILE A 79 -10.84 8.69 5.82
C ILE A 79 -11.77 7.48 5.92
N PRO A 80 -13.10 7.69 5.87
CA PRO A 80 -14.05 6.58 5.88
C PRO A 80 -13.88 5.66 4.66
N VAL A 81 -13.80 4.36 4.91
CA VAL A 81 -13.74 3.32 3.87
C VAL A 81 -15.10 3.23 3.15
N LYS A 82 -15.11 3.21 1.81
CA LYS A 82 -16.33 3.08 0.97
C LYS A 82 -16.32 1.85 0.06
N PHE A 83 -15.50 0.86 0.38
CA PHE A 83 -15.35 -0.38 -0.36
C PHE A 83 -15.05 -1.53 0.62
N GLN A 84 -15.11 -2.76 0.13
CA GLN A 84 -14.82 -3.95 0.92
C GLN A 84 -14.04 -4.97 0.08
N VAL A 85 -13.21 -5.77 0.71
CA VAL A 85 -12.62 -6.96 0.09
C VAL A 85 -13.53 -8.15 0.39
N VAL A 86 -14.02 -8.83 -0.65
CA VAL A 86 -15.11 -9.81 -0.53
C VAL A 86 -14.68 -11.28 -0.60
N ASN A 87 -13.42 -11.54 -0.94
CA ASN A 87 -12.87 -12.89 -0.97
C ASN A 87 -12.06 -13.18 0.30
N ASP A 88 -11.61 -14.43 0.44
CA ASP A 88 -10.71 -14.84 1.52
C ASP A 88 -9.45 -13.97 1.50
N GLN A 89 -9.30 -13.12 2.51
CA GLN A 89 -8.22 -12.16 2.64
C GLN A 89 -6.92 -12.83 3.10
N THR A 90 -7.00 -13.99 3.77
CA THR A 90 -5.83 -14.68 4.34
C THR A 90 -4.88 -15.23 3.27
N VAL A 91 -5.39 -15.45 2.05
CA VAL A 91 -4.58 -15.86 0.90
C VAL A 91 -3.95 -14.67 0.15
N ASN A 92 -4.42 -13.45 0.37
CA ASN A 92 -3.93 -12.26 -0.31
C ASN A 92 -2.92 -11.45 0.50
N PHE A 93 -3.15 -11.35 1.82
CA PHE A 93 -2.38 -10.47 2.70
C PHE A 93 -1.52 -11.31 3.65
N PRO A 94 -0.19 -11.41 3.42
CA PRO A 94 0.73 -12.16 4.27
C PRO A 94 1.08 -11.36 5.54
N ASN A 95 0.07 -10.89 6.27
CA ASN A 95 0.21 -10.20 7.54
C ASN A 95 -0.33 -11.09 8.69
N SER A 96 0.02 -10.77 9.93
CA SER A 96 -0.42 -11.55 11.11
C SER A 96 -1.92 -11.44 11.38
N PHE A 97 -2.60 -10.46 10.79
CA PHE A 97 -4.00 -10.14 11.03
C PHE A 97 -4.93 -10.92 10.08
N GLY A 98 -4.45 -11.31 8.89
CA GLY A 98 -5.21 -12.02 7.87
C GLY A 98 -6.29 -11.17 7.17
N HIS A 99 -6.25 -9.85 7.32
CA HIS A 99 -7.20 -8.91 6.73
C HIS A 99 -6.53 -7.58 6.37
N VAL A 100 -7.23 -6.77 5.58
CA VAL A 100 -6.87 -5.39 5.23
C VAL A 100 -6.83 -4.50 6.47
N ASN A 101 -5.90 -3.55 6.49
CA ASN A 101 -5.61 -2.71 7.65
C ASN A 101 -6.79 -1.88 8.19
N TYR A 102 -7.76 -1.54 7.34
CA TYR A 102 -8.93 -0.75 7.72
C TYR A 102 -10.08 -1.58 8.32
N GLU A 103 -9.96 -2.91 8.34
CA GLU A 103 -10.88 -3.81 9.05
C GLU A 103 -10.40 -4.12 10.48
N ASP A 104 -9.20 -3.66 10.87
CA ASP A 104 -8.70 -3.82 12.25
C ASP A 104 -9.43 -2.85 13.20
N PRO A 105 -10.16 -3.33 14.21
CA PRO A 105 -10.94 -2.47 15.11
C PRO A 105 -10.08 -1.60 16.04
N HIS A 106 -8.75 -1.82 16.09
CA HIS A 106 -7.84 -1.07 16.95
C HIS A 106 -7.09 0.04 16.21
N PHE A 107 -7.26 0.16 14.89
CA PHE A 107 -6.56 1.14 14.06
C PHE A 107 -7.55 1.96 13.24
N ASN A 108 -7.41 3.29 13.30
CA ASN A 108 -8.07 4.18 12.36
C ASN A 108 -7.10 4.49 11.22
N VAL A 109 -7.28 3.79 10.09
CA VAL A 109 -6.48 3.98 8.89
C VAL A 109 -7.25 4.85 7.92
N GLY A 110 -6.70 5.99 7.50
CA GLY A 110 -7.37 6.87 6.54
C GLY A 110 -6.91 6.71 5.12
N LEU A 111 -5.61 6.63 4.83
CA LEU A 111 -5.21 6.36 3.45
C LEU A 111 -5.01 4.86 3.26
N HIS A 112 -5.95 4.22 2.58
CA HIS A 112 -5.84 2.80 2.25
C HIS A 112 -4.88 2.64 1.07
N VAL A 113 -3.67 2.15 1.35
CA VAL A 113 -2.64 1.91 0.33
C VAL A 113 -2.53 0.41 0.09
N PHE A 114 -2.73 -0.02 -1.15
CA PHE A 114 -2.42 -1.38 -1.60
C PHE A 114 -1.12 -1.36 -2.38
N THR A 115 -0.21 -2.27 -2.09
CA THR A 115 1.09 -2.31 -2.79
C THR A 115 1.58 -3.72 -3.02
N ILE A 116 2.30 -3.90 -4.12
CA ILE A 116 3.26 -4.99 -4.30
C ILE A 116 4.67 -4.49 -3.94
N HIS A 117 5.65 -5.39 -3.87
CA HIS A 117 7.07 -4.98 -3.86
C HIS A 117 7.59 -4.87 -5.29
N GLY A 118 8.61 -4.04 -5.48
CA GLY A 118 9.46 -3.96 -6.66
C GLY A 118 10.81 -4.63 -6.40
N ASN A 119 11.84 -4.23 -7.15
CA ASN A 119 13.17 -4.83 -7.06
C ASN A 119 14.12 -4.13 -6.09
N HIS A 120 13.71 -2.99 -5.52
CA HIS A 120 14.45 -2.27 -4.48
C HIS A 120 13.95 -2.59 -3.06
N ASP A 121 12.69 -3.00 -2.96
CA ASP A 121 12.02 -3.37 -1.71
C ASP A 121 11.51 -4.83 -1.75
N ASP A 122 12.25 -5.68 -2.46
CA ASP A 122 11.99 -7.11 -2.60
C ASP A 122 12.27 -7.88 -1.30
N PRO A 123 11.54 -8.98 -1.04
CA PRO A 123 11.82 -9.86 0.08
C PRO A 123 13.22 -10.46 0.03
N ALA A 124 13.97 -10.31 1.12
CA ALA A 124 15.33 -10.83 1.23
C ALA A 124 15.61 -11.45 2.61
N GLY A 125 16.78 -12.09 2.73
CA GLY A 125 17.24 -12.73 3.97
C GLY A 125 16.58 -14.08 4.26
N VAL A 126 16.86 -14.62 5.46
CA VAL A 126 16.42 -15.97 5.86
C VAL A 126 14.90 -16.07 5.96
N ASP A 127 14.26 -15.02 6.47
CA ASP A 127 12.81 -15.01 6.69
C ASP A 127 12.02 -14.50 5.48
N ASN A 128 12.71 -14.16 4.37
CA ASN A 128 12.09 -13.66 3.14
C ASN A 128 11.14 -12.47 3.41
N LEU A 129 11.68 -11.45 4.09
CA LEU A 129 10.98 -10.23 4.51
C LEU A 129 11.57 -9.01 3.81
N SER A 130 10.77 -7.95 3.70
CA SER A 130 11.19 -6.67 3.11
C SER A 130 10.65 -5.49 3.93
N ALA A 131 11.09 -4.27 3.60
CA ALA A 131 10.54 -3.05 4.19
C ALA A 131 9.00 -2.97 4.09
N ILE A 132 8.41 -3.50 3.02
CA ILE A 132 6.94 -3.53 2.84
C ILE A 132 6.25 -4.39 3.90
N HIS A 133 6.87 -5.50 4.33
CA HIS A 133 6.33 -6.31 5.43
C HIS A 133 6.30 -5.54 6.75
N ILE A 134 7.32 -4.69 7.01
CA ILE A 134 7.36 -3.83 8.20
C ILE A 134 6.18 -2.85 8.15
N LEU A 135 5.99 -2.16 7.02
CA LEU A 135 4.90 -1.21 6.86
C LEU A 135 3.52 -1.89 7.00
N SER A 136 3.37 -3.10 6.46
CA SER A 136 2.13 -3.87 6.58
C SER A 136 1.88 -4.35 8.02
N ALA A 137 2.91 -4.79 8.73
CA ALA A 137 2.82 -5.16 10.15
C ALA A 137 2.48 -3.95 11.05
N CYS A 138 2.80 -2.74 10.61
CA CYS A 138 2.39 -1.49 11.26
C CYS A 138 1.00 -0.98 10.82
N ASN A 139 0.24 -1.77 10.05
CA ASN A 139 -1.07 -1.40 9.48
C ASN A 139 -1.05 -0.16 8.56
N LEU A 140 0.11 0.19 7.99
CA LEU A 140 0.25 1.36 7.11
C LEU A 140 -0.09 1.03 5.65
N VAL A 141 0.17 -0.21 5.22
CA VAL A 141 -0.11 -0.66 3.85
C VAL A 141 -0.72 -2.07 3.83
N ASN A 142 -1.55 -2.31 2.82
CA ASN A 142 -2.05 -3.63 2.45
C ASN A 142 -1.10 -4.24 1.42
N TYR A 143 -0.12 -5.01 1.91
CA TYR A 143 0.82 -5.72 1.05
C TYR A 143 0.16 -6.98 0.47
N PHE A 144 0.17 -7.12 -0.86
CA PHE A 144 -0.41 -8.28 -1.54
C PHE A 144 0.51 -8.77 -2.67
N GLY A 145 0.16 -9.91 -3.27
CA GLY A 145 0.86 -10.42 -4.46
C GLY A 145 2.26 -10.97 -4.19
N LYS A 146 2.60 -11.28 -2.93
CA LYS A 146 3.84 -11.98 -2.58
C LYS A 146 3.89 -13.33 -3.30
N ILE A 147 4.96 -13.55 -4.06
CA ILE A 147 5.24 -14.86 -4.66
C ILE A 147 6.12 -15.63 -3.67
N ASP A 148 5.58 -16.71 -3.09
CA ASP A 148 6.37 -17.60 -2.24
C ASP A 148 7.12 -18.61 -3.12
N LEU A 149 8.45 -18.49 -3.14
CA LEU A 149 9.33 -19.42 -3.87
C LEU A 149 9.66 -20.67 -3.03
N GLY A 150 9.18 -20.76 -1.78
CA GLY A 150 9.49 -21.82 -0.81
C GLY A 150 8.68 -23.12 -0.95
N GLY A 151 7.79 -23.23 -1.93
CA GLY A 151 6.97 -24.43 -2.15
C GLY A 151 7.72 -25.58 -2.86
N SER A 152 7.27 -26.81 -2.63
CA SER A 152 7.81 -28.07 -3.20
C SER A 152 7.79 -28.16 -4.74
N VAL A 153 7.21 -27.17 -5.42
CA VAL A 153 7.11 -27.09 -6.88
C VAL A 153 7.78 -25.79 -7.34
N VAL A 154 9.10 -25.85 -7.47
CA VAL A 154 9.86 -24.83 -8.19
C VAL A 154 9.19 -24.66 -9.57
N HIS A 155 8.93 -23.42 -10.01
CA HIS A 155 8.33 -23.01 -11.30
C HIS A 155 6.80 -22.86 -11.39
N GLN A 156 6.03 -22.99 -10.30
CA GLN A 156 4.60 -22.66 -10.33
C GLN A 156 4.32 -21.31 -9.67
N ILE A 157 3.80 -20.36 -10.43
CA ILE A 157 3.30 -19.08 -9.90
C ILE A 157 1.79 -19.23 -9.68
N VAL A 158 1.36 -19.03 -8.44
CA VAL A 158 -0.06 -18.96 -8.07
C VAL A 158 -0.41 -17.51 -7.79
N VAL A 159 -1.46 -17.02 -8.44
CA VAL A 159 -1.95 -15.64 -8.28
C VAL A 159 -3.36 -15.69 -7.72
N HIS A 160 -3.55 -15.13 -6.53
CA HIS A 160 -4.86 -14.96 -5.91
C HIS A 160 -5.34 -13.51 -6.11
N PRO A 161 -6.48 -13.27 -6.78
CA PRO A 161 -7.00 -11.91 -6.94
C PRO A 161 -7.51 -11.36 -5.61
N VAL A 162 -7.41 -10.03 -5.44
CA VAL A 162 -8.14 -9.30 -4.39
C VAL A 162 -9.44 -8.79 -5.02
N LEU A 163 -10.57 -9.31 -4.55
CA LEU A 163 -11.89 -8.95 -5.06
C LEU A 163 -12.43 -7.77 -4.26
N VAL A 164 -12.47 -6.60 -4.90
CA VAL A 164 -12.97 -5.36 -4.28
C VAL A 164 -14.40 -5.07 -4.76
N LYS A 165 -15.27 -4.70 -3.82
CA LYS A 165 -16.63 -4.25 -4.09
C LYS A 165 -16.85 -2.86 -3.50
N LYS A 166 -17.29 -1.89 -4.32
CA LYS A 166 -17.77 -0.59 -3.85
C LYS A 166 -19.01 -0.78 -2.98
N VAL A 167 -19.06 -0.09 -1.84
CA VAL A 167 -20.19 -0.15 -0.90
C VAL A 167 -20.82 1.23 -0.80
N ASN A 168 -22.13 1.29 -1.00
CA ASN A 168 -22.92 2.48 -0.77
C ASN A 168 -23.52 2.39 0.63
N TYR A 169 -23.08 3.25 1.54
CA TYR A 169 -23.77 3.44 2.81
C TYR A 169 -25.00 4.33 2.55
N PHE A 170 -26.15 3.92 3.10
CA PHE A 170 -27.45 4.60 2.97
C PHE A 170 -27.50 5.91 3.75
#